data_AF-A0A818CY99-F1
#
_entry.id   AF-A0A818CY99-F1
#
_cell.length_a   1.000
_cell.length_b   1.000
_cell.length_c   1.000
_cell.angle_alpha   90.00
_cell.angle_beta   90.00
_cell.angle_gamma   90.00
#
_symmetry.space_group_name_H-M   'P 1'
#
loop_
_entity.id
_entity.type
_entity.pdbx_description
1 polymer ?
#
loop_
_entity_poly.entity_id
_entity_poly.type
_entity_poly.pdbx_seq_one_letter_code
_entity_poly.pdbx_strand_id
1 'polypeptide(L)'
;MDTDTWECGVVSFNLARSINRLIFNNNQISSYSTESLERIIKKRIGIDLFQEKLELLSKSDYYAKALRKPQLKLSKSHDMVLDYEFTRLYKILEGSITRLLTTRTNDEQPRSSDQSSTMLAQYTDLIQQQSQQINIYQQQEKQFLEERVLYQKKIAELEQSLQEIRGQNTSLNFSSEQKQDSDDRLRTLCEQQQMELEYLRNMMAYQQQQYYYLTQPIENGIEQINLNNNDNQTVKNDEQNHVNEQAVLNAQISELQEKLKAFDERCKAQNDEIARLQLENNILQEKVTNEKRKVSILESLQGQMQEIIDEKANLNNEYQKLNLAYQQNLKEQNDLLVLCSTYEDHLKKCRNIIQSAGLTIPNFLLEMDNTE
;
A
#
# COMPACT_ATOMS: atom_id res chain seq x y z
N MET A 1 16.80 43.13 21.27
CA MET A 1 16.29 42.37 20.12
C MET A 1 14.79 42.57 20.12
N ASP A 2 14.34 43.31 19.12
CA ASP A 2 13.07 43.99 19.09
C ASP A 2 11.91 43.00 18.97
N THR A 3 10.81 43.34 19.63
CA THR A 3 9.51 42.65 19.61
C THR A 3 9.04 42.28 18.19
N ASP A 4 9.50 43.02 17.19
CA ASP A 4 9.13 42.83 15.78
C ASP A 4 9.69 41.52 15.18
N THR A 5 10.79 40.98 15.74
CA THR A 5 11.52 39.86 15.13
C THR A 5 10.81 38.52 15.30
N TRP A 6 10.19 38.29 16.46
CA TRP A 6 9.46 37.04 16.73
C TRP A 6 8.04 37.07 16.16
N GLU A 7 7.41 38.25 16.12
CA GLU A 7 6.11 38.46 15.47
C GLU A 7 6.21 38.19 13.96
N CYS A 8 7.28 38.67 13.30
CA CYS A 8 7.58 38.30 11.92
C CYS A 8 7.76 36.78 11.76
N GLY A 9 8.40 36.10 12.71
CA GLY A 9 8.57 34.64 12.70
C GLY A 9 7.26 33.86 12.83
N VAL A 10 6.34 34.32 13.67
CA VAL A 10 5.00 33.72 13.85
C VAL A 10 4.10 34.01 12.65
N VAL A 11 4.18 35.21 12.07
CA VAL A 11 3.49 35.54 10.82
C VAL A 11 4.01 34.69 9.66
N SER A 12 5.34 34.55 9.53
CA SER A 12 5.97 33.64 8.57
C SER A 12 5.59 32.18 8.80
N PHE A 13 5.42 31.73 10.05
CA PHE A 13 4.95 30.38 10.35
C PHE A 13 3.48 30.17 10.00
N ASN A 14 2.60 31.12 10.27
CA ASN A 14 1.19 31.05 9.87
C ASN A 14 1.05 31.08 8.34
N LEU A 15 1.92 31.81 7.67
CA LEU A 15 2.06 31.82 6.21
C LEU A 15 2.60 30.48 5.69
N ALA A 16 3.61 29.90 6.34
CA ALA A 16 4.15 28.58 6.04
C ALA A 16 3.13 27.45 6.30
N ARG A 17 2.27 27.57 7.32
CA ARG A 17 1.13 26.66 7.56
C ARG A 17 0.09 26.78 6.46
N SER A 18 -0.19 28.00 6.01
CA SER A 18 -1.07 28.25 4.86
C SER A 18 -0.48 27.65 3.57
N ILE A 19 0.85 27.60 3.43
CA ILE A 19 1.53 26.98 2.29
C ILE A 19 1.72 25.47 2.43
N ASN A 20 1.83 24.93 3.65
CA ASN A 20 1.72 23.49 3.86
C ASN A 20 0.30 23.00 3.52
N ARG A 21 -0.71 23.86 3.77
CA ARG A 21 -2.04 23.69 3.18
C ARG A 21 -1.97 23.68 1.64
N LEU A 22 -1.18 24.52 0.97
CA LEU A 22 -0.96 24.43 -0.50
C LEU A 22 -0.40 23.07 -0.96
N ILE A 23 0.45 22.40 -0.17
CA ILE A 23 1.10 21.12 -0.56
C ILE A 23 0.12 19.93 -0.41
N PHE A 24 -0.77 19.98 0.59
CA PHE A 24 -1.66 18.86 0.94
C PHE A 24 -3.15 19.12 0.67
N ASN A 25 -3.55 20.29 0.17
CA ASN A 25 -4.95 20.59 -0.10
C ASN A 25 -5.40 19.97 -1.43
N ASN A 26 -6.40 19.08 -1.34
CA ASN A 26 -7.10 18.46 -2.47
C ASN A 26 -7.96 19.45 -3.29
N ASN A 27 -7.52 20.70 -3.47
CA ASN A 27 -8.21 21.75 -4.25
C ASN A 27 -9.72 21.89 -3.93
N GLN A 28 -10.13 21.62 -2.69
CA GLN A 28 -11.57 21.58 -2.32
C GLN A 28 -12.22 22.98 -2.30
N ILE A 29 -11.43 24.06 -2.24
CA ILE A 29 -11.93 25.45 -2.18
C ILE A 29 -11.30 26.26 -3.32
N SER A 30 -12.11 26.60 -4.32
CA SER A 30 -11.67 27.28 -5.56
C SER A 30 -11.13 28.70 -5.35
N SER A 31 -11.61 29.42 -4.32
CA SER A 31 -11.20 30.79 -4.01
C SER A 31 -9.79 30.90 -3.43
N TYR A 32 -9.23 29.81 -2.90
CA TYR A 32 -7.88 29.72 -2.34
C TYR A 32 -7.11 28.55 -2.96
N SER A 33 -7.19 28.42 -4.28
CA SER A 33 -6.39 27.44 -5.02
C SER A 33 -4.89 27.77 -4.91
N THR A 34 -4.07 26.74 -5.09
CA THR A 34 -2.60 26.82 -5.10
C THR A 34 -2.10 27.97 -5.99
N GLU A 35 -2.72 28.15 -7.15
CA GLU A 35 -2.36 29.17 -8.14
C GLU A 35 -2.77 30.60 -7.73
N SER A 36 -3.94 30.75 -7.10
CA SER A 36 -4.43 32.06 -6.63
C SER A 36 -3.52 32.63 -5.54
N LEU A 37 -3.13 31.78 -4.59
CA LEU A 37 -2.23 32.16 -3.50
C LEU A 37 -0.79 32.43 -3.98
N GLU A 38 -0.28 31.62 -4.92
CA GLU A 38 1.02 31.88 -5.56
C GLU A 38 1.02 33.27 -6.23
N ARG A 39 -0.05 33.61 -6.97
CA ARG A 39 -0.22 34.91 -7.61
C ARG A 39 -0.28 36.06 -6.59
N ILE A 40 -0.92 35.86 -5.45
CA ILE A 40 -0.98 36.86 -4.37
C ILE A 40 0.41 37.10 -3.78
N ILE A 41 1.17 36.03 -3.50
CA ILE A 41 2.55 36.14 -2.98
C ILE A 41 3.42 36.89 -3.99
N LYS A 42 3.38 36.50 -5.27
CA LYS A 42 4.15 37.17 -6.34
C LYS A 42 3.80 38.65 -6.49
N LYS A 43 2.51 39.01 -6.51
CA LYS A 43 2.06 40.38 -6.80
C LYS A 43 2.09 41.33 -5.60
N ARG A 44 1.89 40.83 -4.38
CA ARG A 44 1.74 41.70 -3.20
C ARG A 44 2.96 41.70 -2.27
N ILE A 45 3.72 40.61 -2.23
CA ILE A 45 4.85 40.46 -1.31
C ILE A 45 6.17 40.44 -2.10
N GLY A 46 6.20 39.72 -3.23
CA GLY A 46 7.42 39.39 -3.95
C GLY A 46 8.04 38.09 -3.43
N ILE A 47 8.51 37.24 -4.34
CA ILE A 47 9.04 35.90 -3.98
C ILE A 47 10.30 36.02 -3.13
N ASP A 48 11.18 36.97 -3.48
CA ASP A 48 12.46 37.16 -2.79
C ASP A 48 12.26 37.67 -1.36
N LEU A 49 11.37 38.66 -1.18
CA LEU A 49 11.02 39.18 0.15
C LEU A 49 10.31 38.11 0.99
N PHE A 50 9.44 37.32 0.37
CA PHE A 50 8.79 36.19 1.02
C PHE A 50 9.81 35.16 1.51
N GLN A 51 10.79 34.79 0.68
CA GLN A 51 11.85 33.86 1.04
C GLN A 51 12.76 34.43 2.15
N GLU A 52 13.12 35.71 2.06
CA GLU A 52 13.90 36.39 3.10
C GLU A 52 13.18 36.35 4.47
N LYS A 53 11.87 36.63 4.49
CA LYS A 53 11.06 36.56 5.73
C LYS A 53 10.88 35.13 6.25
N LEU A 54 10.92 34.13 5.38
CA LEU A 54 10.91 32.72 5.78
C LEU A 54 12.25 32.35 6.44
N GLU A 55 13.37 32.80 5.88
CA GLU A 55 14.71 32.53 6.43
C GLU A 55 14.97 33.22 7.79
N LEU A 56 14.27 34.31 8.10
CA LEU A 56 14.43 35.00 9.40
C LEU A 56 14.08 34.10 10.59
N LEU A 57 13.11 33.19 10.45
CA LEU A 57 12.75 32.28 11.54
C LEU A 57 13.82 31.22 11.76
N SER A 58 14.37 30.63 10.68
CA SER A 58 15.43 29.63 10.76
C SER A 58 16.77 30.21 11.25
N LYS A 59 17.03 31.50 11.01
CA LYS A 59 18.20 32.25 11.52
C LYS A 59 18.05 32.74 12.96
N SER A 60 16.88 32.62 13.59
CA SER A 60 16.65 33.15 14.93
C SER A 60 17.37 32.33 16.02
N ASP A 61 17.86 33.02 17.06
CA ASP A 61 18.51 32.38 18.21
C ASP A 61 17.57 31.42 18.96
N TYR A 62 16.26 31.72 18.96
CA TYR A 62 15.23 30.86 19.55
C TYR A 62 15.09 29.54 18.79
N TYR A 63 15.15 29.57 17.46
CA TYR A 63 15.10 28.38 16.61
C TYR A 63 16.33 27.49 16.82
N ALA A 64 17.54 28.08 16.84
CA ALA A 64 18.77 27.35 17.10
C ALA A 64 18.82 26.71 18.50
N LYS A 65 18.25 27.38 19.52
CA LYS A 65 18.14 26.84 20.88
C LYS A 65 17.15 25.68 20.96
N ALA A 66 15.98 25.80 20.32
CA ALA A 66 14.96 24.76 20.31
C ALA A 66 15.42 23.49 19.58
N LEU A 67 16.18 23.61 18.48
CA LEU A 67 16.68 22.46 17.71
C LEU A 67 17.71 21.60 18.46
N ARG A 68 18.42 22.15 19.46
CA ARG A 68 19.50 21.47 20.18
C ARG A 68 19.04 20.61 21.36
N LYS A 69 17.80 20.78 21.84
CA LYS A 69 17.31 20.12 23.06
C LYS A 69 15.98 19.40 22.79
N PRO A 70 16.01 18.10 22.46
CA PRO A 70 14.78 17.30 22.31
C PRO A 70 14.03 17.09 23.64
N GLN A 71 14.70 17.32 24.79
CA GLN A 71 14.09 17.25 26.12
C GLN A 71 13.82 18.66 26.67
N LEU A 72 12.56 18.96 26.98
CA LEU A 72 12.15 20.19 27.67
C LEU A 72 12.75 20.24 29.08
N LYS A 73 13.89 20.91 29.23
CA LYS A 73 14.41 21.28 30.56
C LYS A 73 13.99 22.71 30.87
N LEU A 74 12.88 22.82 31.60
CA LEU A 74 12.31 24.06 32.09
C LEU A 74 13.29 24.71 33.09
N SER A 75 13.70 25.94 32.83
CA SER A 75 14.36 26.77 33.84
C SER A 75 13.74 28.16 33.96
N LYS A 76 13.18 28.75 32.89
CA LYS A 76 12.45 30.03 32.94
C LYS A 76 11.32 30.09 31.90
N SER A 77 10.20 30.72 32.25
CA SER A 77 8.99 30.79 31.40
C SER A 77 9.17 31.60 30.11
N HIS A 78 10.17 32.48 30.03
CA HIS A 78 10.44 33.32 28.84
C HIS A 78 11.33 32.62 27.79
N ASP A 79 11.95 31.49 28.11
CA ASP A 79 12.78 30.74 27.17
C ASP A 79 11.95 29.77 26.30
N MET A 80 10.63 29.70 26.53
CA MET A 80 9.71 28.72 25.93
C MET A 80 8.93 29.33 24.75
N VAL A 81 9.64 29.78 23.71
CA VAL A 81 9.01 30.40 22.53
C VAL A 81 8.75 29.37 21.42
N LEU A 82 9.65 28.40 21.22
CA LEU A 82 9.58 27.42 20.12
C LEU A 82 9.83 25.99 20.62
N ASP A 83 9.06 25.04 20.06
CA ASP A 83 9.18 23.61 20.35
C ASP A 83 10.15 22.90 19.39
N TYR A 84 10.81 21.84 19.86
CA TYR A 84 11.73 21.03 19.07
C TYR A 84 11.04 20.42 17.83
N GLU A 85 9.85 19.83 18.00
CA GLU A 85 9.10 19.23 16.88
C GLU A 85 8.67 20.28 15.85
N PHE A 86 8.31 21.48 16.32
CA PHE A 86 8.04 22.61 15.45
C PHE A 86 9.26 22.98 14.60
N THR A 87 10.46 23.06 15.19
CA THR A 87 11.67 23.42 14.43
C THR A 87 12.00 22.39 13.36
N ARG A 88 11.79 21.10 13.65
CA ARG A 88 11.99 20.00 12.70
C ARG A 88 11.00 20.06 11.55
N LEU A 89 9.71 20.29 11.84
CA LEU A 89 8.67 20.46 10.82
C LEU A 89 8.98 21.67 9.93
N TYR A 90 9.37 22.80 10.53
CA TYR A 90 9.69 24.02 9.80
C TYR A 90 10.82 23.80 8.76
N LYS A 91 11.91 23.12 9.16
CA LYS A 91 13.05 22.85 8.29
C LYS A 91 12.69 22.06 7.04
N ILE A 92 11.78 21.09 7.19
CA ILE A 92 11.34 20.24 6.08
C ILE A 92 10.48 21.05 5.11
N LEU A 93 9.60 21.90 5.65
CA LEU A 93 8.68 22.70 4.85
C LEU A 93 9.37 23.85 4.11
N GLU A 94 10.29 24.56 4.76
CA GLU A 94 11.05 25.68 4.19
C GLU A 94 11.71 25.30 2.85
N GLY A 95 12.38 24.15 2.80
CA GLY A 95 13.04 23.66 1.58
C GLY A 95 12.06 23.17 0.50
N SER A 96 10.84 22.75 0.85
CA SER A 96 9.83 22.35 -0.12
C SER A 96 9.16 23.58 -0.76
N ILE A 97 8.87 24.61 0.04
CA ILE A 97 8.24 25.86 -0.41
C ILE A 97 9.15 26.62 -1.37
N THR A 98 10.43 26.75 -1.01
CA THR A 98 11.42 27.46 -1.84
C THR A 98 11.52 26.83 -3.23
N ARG A 99 11.65 25.49 -3.32
CA ARG A 99 11.72 24.78 -4.60
C ARG A 99 10.49 24.97 -5.47
N LEU A 100 9.30 24.97 -4.88
CA LEU A 100 8.04 25.13 -5.61
C LEU A 100 7.95 26.54 -6.24
N LEU A 101 8.29 27.57 -5.47
CA LEU A 101 8.25 28.96 -5.93
C LEU A 101 9.32 29.25 -7.01
N THR A 102 10.52 28.67 -6.90
CA THR A 102 11.62 28.88 -7.87
C THR A 102 11.45 28.06 -9.17
N THR A 103 10.85 26.87 -9.12
CA THR A 103 10.72 26.02 -10.32
C THR A 103 9.76 26.62 -11.34
N ARG A 104 8.67 27.25 -10.89
CA ARG A 104 7.62 27.82 -11.76
C ARG A 104 7.92 29.22 -12.31
N THR A 105 8.94 29.91 -11.80
CA THR A 105 9.36 31.22 -12.35
C THR A 105 10.22 31.08 -13.60
N ASN A 106 10.83 29.92 -13.83
CA ASN A 106 11.69 29.68 -14.99
C ASN A 106 10.89 29.30 -16.27
N ASP A 107 9.60 29.00 -16.14
CA ASP A 107 8.72 28.63 -17.27
C ASP A 107 8.22 29.85 -18.07
N GLU A 108 8.51 31.09 -17.65
CA GLU A 108 8.13 32.31 -18.39
C GLU A 108 9.24 32.84 -19.32
N GLN A 109 10.35 32.13 -19.49
CA GLN A 109 11.34 32.40 -20.55
C GLN A 109 11.07 31.47 -21.75
N PRO A 110 10.91 31.99 -22.98
CA PRO A 110 10.61 31.16 -24.15
C PRO A 110 11.84 30.32 -24.50
N ARG A 111 11.95 29.13 -23.92
CA ARG A 111 12.87 28.10 -24.42
C ARG A 111 12.29 27.58 -25.74
N SER A 112 13.08 27.76 -26.80
CA SER A 112 12.89 27.26 -28.16
C SER A 112 11.95 26.05 -28.25
N SER A 113 10.84 26.19 -28.98
CA SER A 113 9.76 25.21 -29.16
C SER A 113 10.21 23.81 -29.61
N ASP A 114 11.42 23.68 -30.12
CA ASP A 114 11.94 22.43 -30.66
C ASP A 114 12.31 21.41 -29.57
N GLN A 115 12.86 21.84 -28.42
CA GLN A 115 13.21 20.91 -27.34
C GLN A 115 11.99 20.32 -26.65
N SER A 116 10.94 21.12 -26.45
CA SER A 116 9.66 20.66 -25.91
C SER A 116 8.97 19.67 -26.86
N SER A 117 9.05 19.90 -28.17
CA SER A 117 8.47 19.00 -29.17
C SER A 117 9.22 17.66 -29.23
N THR A 118 10.56 17.67 -29.12
CA THR A 118 11.36 16.43 -29.06
C THR A 118 11.09 15.65 -27.77
N MET A 119 10.99 16.32 -26.62
CA MET A 119 10.66 15.67 -25.34
C MET A 119 9.25 15.08 -25.35
N LEU A 120 8.27 15.80 -25.89
CA LEU A 120 6.90 15.29 -26.03
C LEU A 120 6.82 14.07 -26.96
N ALA A 121 7.59 14.06 -28.05
CA ALA A 121 7.71 12.88 -28.91
C ALA A 121 8.29 11.68 -28.14
N GLN A 122 9.37 11.89 -27.38
CA GLN A 122 9.98 10.84 -26.55
C GLN A 122 9.02 10.31 -25.46
N TYR A 123 8.23 11.19 -24.83
CA TYR A 123 7.21 10.76 -23.88
C TYR A 123 6.07 10.00 -24.55
N THR A 124 5.68 10.40 -25.76
CA THR A 124 4.63 9.70 -26.53
C THR A 124 5.11 8.29 -26.92
N ASP A 125 6.34 8.16 -27.37
CA ASP A 125 6.96 6.86 -27.70
C ASP A 125 7.09 5.98 -26.46
N LEU A 126 7.49 6.55 -25.32
CA LEU A 126 7.58 5.81 -24.06
C LEU A 126 6.20 5.32 -23.59
N ILE A 127 5.16 6.15 -23.69
CA ILE A 127 3.79 5.76 -23.36
C ILE A 127 3.32 4.65 -24.30
N GLN A 128 3.67 4.71 -25.58
CA GLN A 128 3.32 3.68 -26.55
C GLN A 128 4.03 2.34 -26.23
N GLN A 129 5.32 2.38 -25.89
CA GLN A 129 6.07 1.18 -25.47
C GLN A 129 5.51 0.58 -24.18
N GLN A 130 5.18 1.42 -23.19
CA GLN A 130 4.55 0.97 -21.96
C GLN A 130 3.18 0.35 -22.23
N SER A 131 2.40 0.94 -23.13
CA SER A 131 1.09 0.39 -23.54
C SER A 131 1.23 -0.97 -24.22
N GLN A 132 2.26 -1.17 -25.05
CA GLN A 132 2.57 -2.47 -25.64
C GLN A 132 2.97 -3.51 -24.59
N GLN A 133 3.82 -3.14 -23.62
CA GLN A 133 4.22 -4.04 -22.54
C GLN A 133 3.03 -4.44 -21.66
N ILE A 134 2.15 -3.49 -21.33
CA ILE A 134 0.91 -3.79 -20.60
C ILE A 134 0.04 -4.79 -21.38
N ASN A 135 -0.08 -4.64 -22.70
CA ASN A 135 -0.83 -5.59 -23.53
C ASN A 135 -0.20 -7.00 -23.51
N ILE A 136 1.12 -7.10 -23.60
CA ILE A 136 1.85 -8.37 -23.51
C ILE A 136 1.60 -9.02 -22.15
N TYR A 137 1.72 -8.27 -21.05
CA TYR A 137 1.46 -8.80 -19.71
C TYR A 137 0.01 -9.25 -19.53
N GLN A 138 -0.97 -8.52 -20.07
CA GLN A 138 -2.37 -8.94 -20.06
C GLN A 138 -2.60 -10.23 -20.85
N GLN A 139 -1.93 -10.42 -21.99
CA GLN A 139 -2.00 -11.66 -22.75
C GLN A 139 -1.38 -12.83 -21.99
N GLN A 140 -0.23 -12.63 -21.35
CA GLN A 140 0.40 -13.65 -20.51
C GLN A 140 -0.48 -14.02 -19.30
N GLU A 141 -1.06 -13.02 -18.63
CA GLU A 141 -1.99 -13.25 -17.53
C GLU A 141 -3.19 -14.09 -17.97
N LYS A 142 -3.74 -13.81 -19.15
CA LYS A 142 -4.82 -14.61 -19.73
C LYS A 142 -4.38 -16.06 -20.01
N GLN A 143 -3.20 -16.26 -20.58
CA GLN A 143 -2.65 -17.61 -20.81
C GLN A 143 -2.47 -18.39 -19.50
N PHE A 144 -1.87 -17.77 -18.49
CA PHE A 144 -1.71 -18.40 -17.18
C PHE A 144 -3.06 -18.71 -16.51
N LEU A 145 -4.07 -17.86 -16.69
CA LEU A 145 -5.41 -18.13 -16.17
C LEU A 145 -6.05 -19.34 -16.85
N GLU A 146 -5.92 -19.46 -18.17
CA GLU A 146 -6.39 -20.61 -18.96
C GLU A 146 -5.67 -21.91 -18.54
N GLU A 147 -4.34 -21.87 -18.38
CA GLU A 147 -3.55 -23.00 -17.87
C GLU A 147 -3.98 -23.40 -16.45
N ARG A 148 -4.18 -22.43 -15.56
CA ARG A 148 -4.63 -22.69 -14.19
C ARG A 148 -5.98 -23.39 -14.17
N VAL A 149 -6.92 -22.96 -15.02
CA VAL A 149 -8.23 -23.62 -15.16
C VAL A 149 -8.07 -25.05 -15.68
N LEU A 150 -7.20 -25.27 -16.66
CA LEU A 150 -6.91 -26.61 -17.19
C LEU A 150 -6.34 -27.54 -16.11
N TYR A 151 -5.34 -27.09 -15.35
CA TYR A 151 -4.75 -27.88 -14.27
C TYR A 151 -5.75 -28.14 -13.15
N GLN A 152 -6.57 -27.16 -12.80
CA GLN A 152 -7.61 -27.32 -11.78
C GLN A 152 -8.66 -28.34 -12.20
N LYS A 153 -9.05 -28.36 -13.48
CA LYS A 153 -9.93 -29.41 -14.02
C LYS A 153 -9.27 -30.78 -13.94
N LYS A 154 -7.99 -30.89 -14.29
CA LYS A 154 -7.25 -32.16 -14.22
C LYS A 154 -7.09 -32.68 -12.78
N ILE A 155 -6.89 -31.78 -11.81
CA ILE A 155 -6.88 -32.15 -10.39
C ILE A 155 -8.24 -32.69 -9.96
N ALA A 156 -9.34 -32.02 -10.33
CA ALA A 156 -10.68 -32.49 -10.01
C ALA A 156 -10.99 -33.87 -10.61
N GLU A 157 -10.57 -34.12 -11.86
CA GLU A 157 -10.69 -35.44 -12.51
C GLU A 157 -9.90 -36.53 -11.75
N LEU A 158 -8.67 -36.22 -11.31
CA LEU A 158 -7.86 -37.15 -10.51
C LEU A 158 -8.45 -37.40 -9.12
N GLU A 159 -8.98 -36.37 -8.46
CA GLU A 159 -9.66 -36.48 -7.17
C GLU A 159 -10.91 -37.35 -7.27
N GLN A 160 -11.69 -37.19 -8.35
CA GLN A 160 -12.85 -38.05 -8.63
C GLN A 160 -12.42 -39.50 -8.84
N SER A 161 -11.37 -39.75 -9.64
CA SER A 161 -10.84 -41.10 -9.84
C SER A 161 -10.34 -41.74 -8.53
N LEU A 162 -9.65 -40.98 -7.69
CA LEU A 162 -9.23 -41.43 -6.36
C LEU A 162 -10.42 -41.74 -5.46
N GLN A 163 -11.48 -40.94 -5.51
CA GLN A 163 -12.70 -41.17 -4.75
C GLN A 163 -13.42 -42.44 -5.23
N GLU A 164 -13.47 -42.69 -6.53
CA GLU A 164 -14.02 -43.92 -7.11
C GLU A 164 -13.23 -45.16 -6.66
N ILE A 165 -11.89 -45.11 -6.71
CA ILE A 165 -11.02 -46.20 -6.23
C ILE A 165 -11.19 -46.42 -4.72
N ARG A 166 -11.27 -45.35 -3.92
CA ARG A 166 -11.55 -45.46 -2.48
C ARG A 166 -12.93 -46.05 -2.24
N GLY A 167 -13.94 -45.64 -3.00
CA GLY A 167 -15.29 -46.18 -2.96
C GLY A 167 -15.33 -47.68 -3.26
N GLN A 168 -14.63 -48.11 -4.32
CA GLN A 168 -14.46 -49.53 -4.66
C GLN A 168 -13.75 -50.30 -3.54
N ASN A 169 -12.68 -49.75 -2.96
CA ASN A 169 -11.99 -50.36 -1.83
C ASN A 169 -12.88 -50.46 -0.58
N THR A 170 -13.69 -49.44 -0.28
CA THR A 170 -14.65 -49.50 0.82
C THR A 170 -15.76 -50.51 0.55
N SER A 171 -16.27 -50.62 -0.68
CA SER A 171 -17.26 -51.62 -1.05
C SER A 171 -16.70 -53.04 -0.96
N LEU A 172 -15.46 -53.26 -1.39
CA LEU A 172 -14.74 -54.53 -1.22
C LEU A 172 -14.54 -54.86 0.27
N ASN A 173 -14.30 -53.86 1.11
CA ASN A 173 -14.19 -54.01 2.57
C ASN A 173 -15.54 -54.30 3.26
N PHE A 174 -16.65 -53.75 2.77
CA PHE A 174 -17.99 -54.05 3.29
C PHE A 174 -18.57 -55.38 2.79
N SER A 175 -18.05 -55.92 1.68
CA SER A 175 -18.48 -57.20 1.10
C SER A 175 -17.90 -58.43 1.81
N SER A 176 -17.01 -58.24 2.79
CA SER A 176 -16.31 -59.35 3.44
C SER A 176 -16.66 -59.47 4.92
N GLU A 177 -17.78 -60.15 5.18
CA GLU A 177 -17.97 -61.02 6.34
C GLU A 177 -17.20 -62.36 6.17
N GLN A 178 -15.98 -62.32 5.60
CA GLN A 178 -14.98 -63.39 5.66
C GLN A 178 -13.72 -62.85 6.37
N LYS A 179 -13.86 -62.58 7.67
CA LYS A 179 -12.89 -61.83 8.49
C LYS A 179 -11.81 -62.65 9.22
N GLN A 180 -11.50 -63.88 8.79
CA GLN A 180 -10.43 -64.66 9.44
C GLN A 180 -9.19 -64.89 8.55
N ASP A 181 -9.30 -64.85 7.22
CA ASP A 181 -8.16 -65.17 6.32
C ASP A 181 -7.31 -63.94 5.95
N SER A 182 -7.79 -62.72 6.23
CA SER A 182 -7.13 -61.46 5.86
C SER A 182 -6.09 -60.99 6.88
N ASP A 183 -6.27 -61.30 8.16
CA ASP A 183 -5.30 -60.92 9.22
C ASP A 183 -4.02 -61.76 9.10
N ASP A 184 -4.14 -63.05 8.76
CA ASP A 184 -2.97 -63.91 8.55
C ASP A 184 -2.18 -63.50 7.30
N ARG A 185 -2.83 -63.04 6.22
CA ARG A 185 -2.13 -62.56 5.01
C ARG A 185 -1.42 -61.23 5.21
N LEU A 186 -2.02 -60.30 5.95
CA LEU A 186 -1.38 -59.03 6.30
C LEU A 186 -0.19 -59.26 7.24
N ARG A 187 -0.30 -60.21 8.17
CA ARG A 187 0.79 -60.62 9.05
C ARG A 187 1.93 -61.27 8.26
N THR A 188 1.62 -62.19 7.34
CA THR A 188 2.62 -62.84 6.49
C THR A 188 3.35 -61.84 5.58
N LEU A 189 2.64 -60.84 5.04
CA LEU A 189 3.23 -59.81 4.17
C LEU A 189 4.14 -58.85 4.98
N CYS A 190 3.75 -58.49 6.20
CA CYS A 190 4.60 -57.72 7.11
C CYS A 190 5.86 -58.50 7.52
N GLU A 191 5.72 -59.80 7.81
CA GLU A 191 6.86 -60.67 8.15
C GLU A 191 7.82 -60.84 6.95
N GLN A 192 7.30 -60.97 5.72
CA GLN A 192 8.12 -61.00 4.51
C GLN A 192 8.87 -59.68 4.27
N GLN A 193 8.21 -58.53 4.43
CA GLN A 193 8.87 -57.23 4.30
C GLN A 193 9.94 -57.01 5.38
N GLN A 194 9.72 -57.50 6.60
CA GLN A 194 10.73 -57.46 7.66
C GLN A 194 11.94 -58.33 7.34
N MET A 195 11.75 -59.55 6.83
CA MET A 195 12.87 -60.41 6.43
C MET A 195 13.68 -59.82 5.28
N GLU A 196 13.03 -59.19 4.30
CA GLU A 196 13.72 -58.54 3.18
C GLU A 196 14.55 -57.34 3.65
N LEU A 197 14.02 -56.53 4.56
CA LEU A 197 14.78 -55.43 5.19
C LEU A 197 15.96 -55.94 6.01
N GLU A 198 15.79 -57.02 6.77
CA GLU A 198 16.87 -57.62 7.57
C GLU A 198 17.96 -58.24 6.66
N TYR A 199 17.57 -58.82 5.52
CA TYR A 199 18.50 -59.33 4.51
C TYR A 199 19.32 -58.20 3.87
N LEU A 200 18.66 -57.11 3.43
CA LEU A 200 19.37 -55.93 2.89
C LEU A 200 20.29 -55.31 3.94
N ARG A 201 19.86 -55.24 5.20
CA ARG A 201 20.66 -54.70 6.31
C ARG A 201 21.92 -55.53 6.55
N ASN A 202 21.80 -56.86 6.55
CA ASN A 202 22.95 -57.76 6.67
C ASN A 202 23.89 -57.68 5.46
N MET A 203 23.34 -57.55 4.25
CA MET A 203 24.14 -57.37 3.04
C MET A 203 24.93 -56.05 3.07
N MET A 204 24.31 -54.95 3.49
CA MET A 204 25.00 -53.67 3.69
C MET A 204 26.07 -53.75 4.78
N ALA A 205 25.80 -54.45 5.89
CA ALA A 205 26.78 -54.65 6.96
C ALA A 205 27.97 -55.48 6.47
N TYR A 206 27.73 -56.54 5.70
CA TYR A 206 28.78 -57.35 5.08
C TYR A 206 29.62 -56.51 4.10
N GLN A 207 28.98 -55.69 3.27
CA GLN A 207 29.67 -54.81 2.34
C GLN A 207 30.51 -53.76 3.08
N GLN A 208 29.99 -53.16 4.16
CA GLN A 208 30.77 -52.26 5.03
C GLN A 208 31.96 -52.97 5.67
N GLN A 209 31.80 -54.22 6.11
CA GLN A 209 32.91 -54.99 6.68
C GLN A 209 34.00 -55.25 5.64
N GLN A 210 33.61 -55.58 4.40
CA GLN A 210 34.56 -55.71 3.28
C GLN A 210 35.31 -54.40 3.03
N TYR A 211 34.60 -53.26 2.98
CA TYR A 211 35.25 -51.95 2.87
C TYR A 211 36.22 -51.68 4.02
N TYR A 212 35.85 -52.03 5.27
CA TYR A 212 36.74 -51.89 6.42
C TYR A 212 38.02 -52.72 6.27
N TYR A 213 37.94 -53.98 5.85
CA TYR A 213 39.14 -54.81 5.63
C TYR A 213 40.03 -54.31 4.48
N LEU A 214 39.45 -53.69 3.45
CA LEU A 214 40.20 -53.06 2.35
C LEU A 214 40.82 -51.72 2.75
N THR A 215 40.22 -50.99 3.70
CA THR A 215 40.66 -49.66 4.14
C THR A 215 41.69 -49.74 5.27
N GLN A 216 41.62 -50.78 6.12
CA GLN A 216 42.58 -51.07 7.19
C GLN A 216 44.06 -51.07 6.76
N PRO A 217 44.49 -51.75 5.68
CA PRO A 217 45.89 -51.70 5.24
C PRO A 217 46.29 -50.33 4.66
N ILE A 218 45.34 -49.53 4.17
CA ILE A 218 45.60 -48.18 3.67
C ILE A 218 45.79 -47.21 4.85
N GLU A 219 44.93 -47.28 5.87
CA GLU A 219 45.05 -46.47 7.09
C GLU A 219 46.29 -46.83 7.90
N ASN A 220 46.57 -48.13 8.09
CA ASN A 220 47.81 -48.59 8.71
C ASN A 220 49.05 -48.22 7.87
N GLY A 221 48.93 -48.20 6.53
CA GLY A 221 49.98 -47.70 5.64
C GLY A 221 50.23 -46.20 5.79
N ILE A 222 49.17 -45.39 5.97
CA ILE A 222 49.25 -43.94 6.21
C ILE A 222 49.81 -43.65 7.62
N GLU A 223 49.45 -44.42 8.64
CA GLU A 223 50.04 -44.31 9.98
C GLU A 223 51.51 -44.73 10.01
N GLN A 224 51.90 -45.78 9.27
CA GLN A 224 53.31 -46.17 9.10
C GLN A 224 54.11 -45.13 8.31
N ILE A 225 53.51 -44.48 7.30
CA ILE A 225 54.15 -43.37 6.56
C ILE A 225 54.32 -42.14 7.46
N ASN A 226 53.34 -41.84 8.32
CA ASN A 226 53.44 -40.72 9.27
C ASN A 226 54.42 -40.99 10.43
N LEU A 227 54.62 -42.25 10.83
CA LEU A 227 55.63 -42.65 11.83
C LEU A 227 57.05 -42.76 11.22
N ASN A 228 57.19 -43.16 9.95
CA ASN A 228 58.48 -43.27 9.25
C ASN A 228 59.02 -41.95 8.70
N ASN A 229 58.23 -40.87 8.64
CA ASN A 229 58.70 -39.56 8.18
C ASN A 229 59.66 -38.84 9.13
N ASN A 230 60.04 -39.46 10.27
CA ASN A 230 61.13 -38.98 11.12
C ASN A 230 62.48 -39.66 10.89
N ASP A 231 62.59 -40.73 10.09
CA ASP A 231 63.88 -41.37 9.79
C ASP A 231 63.97 -41.79 8.33
N ASN A 232 64.27 -40.82 7.46
CA ASN A 232 64.59 -41.08 6.06
C ASN A 232 66.08 -41.46 5.90
N GLN A 233 66.37 -42.75 5.74
CA GLN A 233 67.53 -43.19 4.97
C GLN A 233 67.31 -44.57 4.32
N THR A 234 67.52 -44.59 2.99
CA THR A 234 67.71 -45.76 2.11
C THR A 234 66.42 -46.55 1.83
N VAL A 235 66.06 -46.96 0.62
CA VAL A 235 66.81 -47.62 -0.46
C VAL A 235 66.04 -47.41 -1.78
N LYS A 236 66.77 -47.18 -2.86
CA LYS A 236 66.29 -47.26 -4.26
C LYS A 236 65.86 -48.68 -4.57
N ASN A 237 64.73 -48.86 -5.26
CA ASN A 237 64.63 -49.56 -6.56
C ASN A 237 63.15 -49.77 -6.94
N ASP A 238 62.87 -49.61 -8.23
CA ASP A 238 61.65 -50.01 -8.97
C ASP A 238 60.40 -49.09 -8.90
N GLU A 239 60.53 -47.80 -9.25
CA GLU A 239 59.38 -46.85 -9.17
C GLU A 239 59.11 -46.00 -10.43
N GLN A 240 59.82 -46.20 -11.54
CA GLN A 240 59.70 -45.29 -12.70
C GLN A 240 58.31 -45.33 -13.40
N ASN A 241 57.49 -46.36 -13.17
CA ASN A 241 56.14 -46.48 -13.75
C ASN A 241 54.98 -46.22 -12.77
N HIS A 242 55.17 -46.39 -11.45
CA HIS A 242 54.12 -46.12 -10.45
C HIS A 242 54.08 -44.65 -9.96
N VAL A 243 55.21 -43.93 -10.01
CA VAL A 243 55.28 -42.51 -9.61
C VAL A 243 54.45 -41.61 -10.54
N ASN A 244 54.36 -41.93 -11.83
CA ASN A 244 53.55 -41.15 -12.77
C ASN A 244 52.04 -41.35 -12.53
N GLU A 245 51.60 -42.57 -12.21
CA GLU A 245 50.18 -42.86 -11.99
C GLU A 245 49.70 -42.30 -10.64
N GLN A 246 50.55 -42.35 -9.61
CA GLN A 246 50.27 -41.79 -8.29
C GLN A 246 50.33 -40.25 -8.29
N ALA A 247 51.21 -39.64 -9.10
CA ALA A 247 51.22 -38.21 -9.33
C ALA A 247 49.97 -37.72 -10.10
N VAL A 248 49.50 -38.49 -11.08
CA VAL A 248 48.25 -38.21 -11.82
C VAL A 248 47.03 -38.33 -10.92
N LEU A 249 46.96 -39.36 -10.06
CA LEU A 249 45.87 -39.52 -9.10
C LEU A 249 45.85 -38.39 -8.06
N ASN A 250 47.01 -38.00 -7.54
CA ASN A 250 47.11 -36.87 -6.61
C ASN A 250 46.73 -35.53 -7.25
N ALA A 251 47.06 -35.32 -8.52
CA ALA A 251 46.60 -34.15 -9.28
C ALA A 251 45.08 -34.14 -9.44
N GLN A 252 44.45 -35.28 -9.76
CA GLN A 252 42.99 -35.41 -9.85
C GLN A 252 42.31 -35.19 -8.49
N ILE A 253 42.87 -35.71 -7.41
CA ILE A 253 42.34 -35.50 -6.04
C ILE A 253 42.42 -34.00 -5.69
N SER A 254 43.54 -33.34 -5.99
CA SER A 254 43.69 -31.90 -5.74
C SER A 254 42.70 -31.07 -6.57
N GLU A 255 42.49 -31.42 -7.84
CA GLU A 255 41.53 -30.74 -8.72
C GLU A 255 40.07 -30.95 -8.24
N LEU A 256 39.73 -32.16 -7.78
CA LEU A 256 38.42 -32.44 -7.20
C LEU A 256 38.20 -31.69 -5.89
N GLN A 257 39.22 -31.59 -5.02
CA GLN A 257 39.15 -30.81 -3.79
C GLN A 257 38.94 -29.31 -4.05
N GLU A 258 39.58 -28.76 -5.09
CA GLU A 258 39.40 -27.37 -5.49
C GLU A 258 37.99 -27.11 -6.04
N LYS A 259 37.47 -28.01 -6.89
CA LYS A 259 36.08 -27.96 -7.37
C LYS A 259 35.06 -28.05 -6.23
N LEU A 260 35.33 -28.87 -5.21
CA LEU A 260 34.46 -29.04 -4.06
C LEU A 260 34.42 -27.77 -3.19
N LYS A 261 35.58 -27.12 -2.96
CA LYS A 261 35.65 -25.80 -2.31
C LYS A 261 34.90 -24.72 -3.09
N ALA A 262 35.09 -24.67 -4.41
CA ALA A 262 34.38 -23.71 -5.27
C ALA A 262 32.85 -23.93 -5.24
N PHE A 263 32.42 -25.19 -5.17
CA PHE A 263 31.01 -25.53 -5.03
C PHE A 263 30.44 -25.10 -3.67
N ASP A 264 31.16 -25.34 -2.57
CA ASP A 264 30.76 -24.88 -1.23
C ASP A 264 30.66 -23.35 -1.13
N GLU A 265 31.59 -22.61 -1.72
CA GLU A 265 31.54 -21.15 -1.80
C GLU A 265 30.33 -20.67 -2.61
N ARG A 266 30.01 -21.35 -3.72
CA ARG A 266 28.82 -21.06 -4.53
C ARG A 266 27.53 -21.35 -3.76
N CYS A 267 27.45 -22.45 -3.01
CA CYS A 267 26.30 -22.76 -2.16
C CYS A 267 26.10 -21.72 -1.05
N LYS A 268 27.19 -21.24 -0.43
CA LYS A 268 27.12 -20.16 0.57
C LYS A 268 26.58 -18.86 -0.05
N ALA A 269 27.12 -18.46 -1.21
CA ALA A 269 26.67 -17.27 -1.91
C ALA A 269 25.17 -17.34 -2.29
N GLN A 270 24.71 -18.50 -2.77
CA GLN A 270 23.29 -18.72 -3.08
C GLN A 270 22.41 -18.69 -1.82
N ASN A 271 22.86 -19.25 -0.70
CA ASN A 271 22.12 -19.19 0.55
C ASN A 271 22.01 -17.75 1.09
N ASP A 272 23.06 -16.95 0.97
CA ASP A 272 23.03 -15.53 1.33
C ASP A 272 22.06 -14.73 0.45
N GLU A 273 22.01 -15.05 -0.85
CA GLU A 273 21.05 -14.45 -1.78
C GLU A 273 19.61 -14.84 -1.46
N ILE A 274 19.35 -16.12 -1.15
CA ILE A 274 18.04 -16.60 -0.69
C ILE A 274 17.62 -15.86 0.59
N ALA A 275 18.52 -15.68 1.56
CA ALA A 275 18.22 -14.95 2.79
C ALA A 275 17.85 -13.49 2.52
N ARG A 276 18.53 -12.83 1.58
CA ARG A 276 18.20 -11.45 1.15
C ARG A 276 16.82 -11.38 0.48
N LEU A 277 16.53 -12.30 -0.45
CA LEU A 277 15.25 -12.35 -1.14
C LEU A 277 14.09 -12.68 -0.20
N GLN A 278 14.31 -13.49 0.84
CA GLN A 278 13.34 -13.75 1.90
C GLN A 278 13.04 -12.48 2.72
N LEU A 279 14.09 -11.72 3.08
CA LEU A 279 13.90 -10.45 3.78
C LEU A 279 13.11 -9.44 2.94
N GLU A 280 13.45 -9.32 1.66
CA GLU A 280 12.75 -8.42 0.73
C GLU A 280 11.27 -8.82 0.56
N ASN A 281 10.99 -10.13 0.42
CA ASN A 281 9.62 -10.64 0.38
C ASN A 281 8.83 -10.30 1.64
N ASN A 282 9.43 -10.43 2.82
CA ASN A 282 8.75 -10.09 4.08
C ASN A 282 8.38 -8.60 4.15
N ILE A 283 9.28 -7.71 3.72
CA ILE A 283 9.03 -6.26 3.66
C ILE A 283 7.91 -5.96 2.66
N LEU A 284 7.93 -6.61 1.49
CA LEU A 284 6.89 -6.43 0.47
C LEU A 284 5.53 -6.94 0.97
N GLN A 285 5.48 -8.08 1.65
CA GLN A 285 4.26 -8.59 2.27
C GLN A 285 3.71 -7.60 3.30
N GLU A 286 4.57 -7.03 4.17
CA GLU A 286 4.13 -6.03 5.14
C GLU A 286 3.55 -4.79 4.44
N LYS A 287 4.21 -4.27 3.40
CA LYS A 287 3.68 -3.16 2.58
C LYS A 287 2.32 -3.48 1.97
N VAL A 288 2.16 -4.67 1.39
CA VAL A 288 0.89 -5.13 0.82
C VAL A 288 -0.20 -5.22 1.88
N THR A 289 0.09 -5.71 3.08
CA THR A 289 -0.91 -5.75 4.17
C THR A 289 -1.33 -4.36 4.64
N ASN A 290 -0.39 -3.40 4.70
CA ASN A 290 -0.69 -2.02 5.05
C ASN A 290 -1.53 -1.32 3.98
N GLU A 291 -1.23 -1.53 2.70
CA GLU A 291 -2.08 -1.00 1.61
C GLU A 291 -3.48 -1.63 1.62
N LYS A 292 -3.61 -2.94 1.88
CA LYS A 292 -4.92 -3.59 2.04
C LYS A 292 -5.74 -2.96 3.18
N ARG A 293 -5.10 -2.62 4.32
CA ARG A 293 -5.78 -1.92 5.42
C ARG A 293 -6.28 -0.54 4.99
N LYS A 294 -5.47 0.22 4.24
CA LYS A 294 -5.89 1.53 3.72
C LYS A 294 -7.09 1.41 2.77
N VAL A 295 -7.09 0.43 1.87
CA VAL A 295 -8.21 0.17 0.95
C VAL A 295 -9.49 -0.14 1.73
N SER A 296 -9.42 -1.00 2.75
CA SER A 296 -10.60 -1.31 3.58
C SER A 296 -11.16 -0.08 4.31
N ILE A 297 -10.31 0.82 4.78
CA ILE A 297 -10.75 2.10 5.39
C ILE A 297 -11.41 3.00 4.33
N LEU A 298 -10.86 3.08 3.13
CA LEU A 298 -11.42 3.87 2.03
C LEU A 298 -12.79 3.34 1.59
N GLU A 299 -12.99 2.03 1.51
CA GLU A 299 -14.28 1.41 1.21
C GLU A 299 -15.33 1.74 2.28
N SER A 300 -14.95 1.70 3.56
CA SER A 300 -15.85 2.10 4.65
C SER A 300 -16.24 3.58 4.58
N LEU A 301 -15.28 4.47 4.29
CA LEU A 301 -15.54 5.90 4.11
C LEU A 301 -16.42 6.18 2.89
N GLN A 302 -16.23 5.46 1.78
CA GLN A 302 -17.10 5.55 0.61
C GLN A 302 -18.53 5.14 0.94
N GLY A 303 -18.73 4.08 1.73
CA GLY A 303 -20.06 3.67 2.20
C GLY A 303 -20.75 4.77 3.01
N GLN A 304 -20.05 5.36 3.98
CA GLN A 304 -20.58 6.49 4.76
C GLN A 304 -20.91 7.70 3.89
N MET A 305 -20.06 8.00 2.90
CA MET A 305 -20.30 9.11 1.98
C MET A 305 -21.55 8.87 1.11
N GLN A 306 -21.79 7.62 0.68
CA GLN A 306 -22.99 7.26 -0.08
C GLN A 306 -24.25 7.42 0.78
N GLU A 307 -24.20 7.02 2.04
CA GLU A 307 -25.32 7.16 2.97
C GLU A 307 -25.69 8.64 3.19
N ILE A 308 -24.68 9.52 3.34
CA ILE A 308 -24.88 10.98 3.42
C ILE A 308 -25.48 11.55 2.12
N ILE A 309 -25.07 11.04 0.96
CA ILE A 309 -25.61 11.48 -0.34
C ILE A 309 -27.10 11.10 -0.44
N ASP A 310 -27.45 9.89 -0.03
CA ASP A 310 -28.83 9.40 -0.05
C ASP A 310 -29.71 10.18 0.95
N GLU A 311 -29.21 10.43 2.16
CA GLU A 311 -29.88 11.28 3.16
C GLU A 311 -30.10 12.71 2.64
N LYS A 312 -29.09 13.30 2.01
CA LYS A 312 -29.19 14.63 1.39
C LYS A 312 -30.23 14.65 0.27
N ALA A 313 -30.31 13.60 -0.55
CA ALA A 313 -31.31 13.49 -1.61
C ALA A 313 -32.74 13.42 -1.03
N ASN A 314 -32.93 12.65 0.04
CA ASN A 314 -34.20 12.56 0.76
C ASN A 314 -34.62 13.92 1.34
N LEU A 315 -33.70 14.61 2.04
CA LEU A 315 -33.98 15.91 2.63
C LEU A 315 -34.31 16.97 1.56
N ASN A 316 -33.63 16.93 0.41
CA ASN A 316 -33.92 17.81 -0.71
C ASN A 316 -35.32 17.55 -1.31
N ASN A 317 -35.75 16.30 -1.40
CA ASN A 317 -37.10 15.95 -1.83
C ASN A 317 -38.17 16.45 -0.84
N GLU A 318 -37.93 16.32 0.47
CA GLU A 318 -38.83 16.87 1.48
C GLU A 318 -38.90 18.39 1.42
N TYR A 319 -37.76 19.06 1.27
CA TYR A 319 -37.70 20.51 1.10
C TYR A 319 -38.51 20.97 -0.13
N GLN A 320 -38.39 20.28 -1.26
CA GLN A 320 -39.17 20.60 -2.46
C GLN A 320 -40.68 20.43 -2.23
N LYS A 321 -41.11 19.36 -1.57
CA LYS A 321 -42.52 19.14 -1.22
C LYS A 321 -43.05 20.24 -0.30
N LEU A 322 -42.29 20.60 0.73
CA LEU A 322 -42.68 21.64 1.68
C LEU A 322 -42.76 23.01 1.00
N ASN A 323 -41.81 23.34 0.13
CA ASN A 323 -41.83 24.59 -0.63
C ASN A 323 -43.04 24.67 -1.58
N LEU A 324 -43.42 23.55 -2.21
CA LEU A 324 -44.63 23.50 -3.05
C LEU A 324 -45.89 23.75 -2.22
N ALA A 325 -46.01 23.10 -1.05
CA ALA A 325 -47.14 23.29 -0.14
C ALA A 325 -47.21 24.74 0.40
N TYR A 326 -46.05 25.34 0.70
CA TYR A 326 -45.96 26.75 1.12
C TYR A 326 -46.48 27.69 0.02
N GLN A 327 -46.07 27.49 -1.24
CA GLN A 327 -46.55 28.29 -2.36
C GLN A 327 -48.05 28.14 -2.60
N GLN A 328 -48.59 26.93 -2.45
CA GLN A 328 -50.03 26.68 -2.56
C GLN A 328 -50.81 27.43 -1.47
N ASN A 329 -50.37 27.32 -0.22
CA ASN A 329 -51.00 28.01 0.90
C ASN A 329 -50.93 29.55 0.75
N LEU A 330 -49.79 30.08 0.30
CA LEU A 330 -49.65 31.51 -0.01
C LEU A 330 -50.63 31.96 -1.09
N LYS A 331 -50.85 31.14 -2.12
CA LYS A 331 -51.84 31.42 -3.17
C LYS A 331 -53.26 31.42 -2.59
N GLU A 332 -53.62 30.41 -1.80
CA GLU A 332 -54.93 30.33 -1.14
C GLU A 332 -55.19 31.55 -0.24
N GLN A 333 -54.18 32.00 0.52
CA GLN A 333 -54.29 33.21 1.34
C GLN A 333 -54.53 34.47 0.49
N ASN A 334 -53.82 34.61 -0.64
CA ASN A 334 -54.04 35.74 -1.55
C ASN A 334 -55.44 35.68 -2.20
N ASP A 335 -55.90 34.51 -2.61
CA ASP A 335 -57.24 34.32 -3.19
C ASP A 335 -58.34 34.67 -2.17
N LEU A 336 -58.16 34.28 -0.89
CA LEU A 336 -59.06 34.67 0.20
C LEU A 336 -59.08 36.18 0.44
N LEU A 337 -57.92 36.84 0.38
CA LEU A 337 -57.82 38.30 0.54
C LEU A 337 -58.59 39.03 -0.57
N VAL A 338 -58.47 38.57 -1.82
CA VAL A 338 -59.24 39.11 -2.96
C VAL A 338 -60.74 38.92 -2.72
N LEU A 339 -61.15 37.74 -2.25
CA LEU A 339 -62.55 37.47 -1.94
C LEU A 339 -63.09 38.40 -0.85
N CYS A 340 -62.35 38.58 0.25
CA CYS A 340 -62.70 39.53 1.32
C CYS A 340 -62.86 40.96 0.80
N SER A 341 -61.92 41.44 -0.03
CA SER A 341 -62.01 42.76 -0.65
C SER A 341 -63.25 42.91 -1.54
N THR A 342 -63.59 41.89 -2.36
CA THR A 342 -64.82 41.94 -3.16
C THR A 342 -66.08 41.95 -2.30
N TYR A 343 -66.11 41.20 -1.20
CA TYR A 343 -67.22 41.24 -0.25
C TYR A 343 -67.37 42.62 0.40
N GLU A 344 -66.28 43.26 0.81
CA GLU A 344 -66.30 44.63 1.31
C GLU A 344 -66.86 45.62 0.28
N ASP A 345 -66.47 45.50 -0.99
CA ASP A 345 -67.00 46.33 -2.07
C ASP A 345 -68.51 46.11 -2.29
N HIS A 346 -68.97 44.86 -2.21
CA HIS A 346 -70.40 44.53 -2.28
C HIS A 346 -71.16 45.11 -1.08
N LEU A 347 -70.62 45.02 0.14
CA LEU A 347 -71.21 45.61 1.34
C LEU A 347 -71.29 47.13 1.22
N LYS A 348 -70.23 47.80 0.72
CA LYS A 348 -70.23 49.24 0.43
C LYS A 348 -71.32 49.61 -0.58
N LYS A 349 -71.49 48.83 -1.66
CA LYS A 349 -72.58 49.03 -2.63
C LYS A 349 -73.96 48.88 -1.99
N CYS A 350 -74.18 47.84 -1.19
CA CYS A 350 -75.44 47.64 -0.47
C CYS A 350 -75.74 48.80 0.48
N ARG A 351 -74.74 49.27 1.24
CA ARG A 351 -74.84 50.44 2.12
C ARG A 351 -75.27 51.70 1.35
N ASN A 352 -74.62 51.98 0.22
CA ASN A 352 -74.96 53.12 -0.64
C ASN A 352 -76.39 53.04 -1.19
N ILE A 353 -76.88 51.85 -1.53
CA ILE A 353 -78.26 51.65 -1.99
C ILE A 353 -79.25 51.91 -0.86
N ILE A 354 -79.02 51.36 0.34
CA ILE A 354 -79.88 51.59 1.51
C ILE A 354 -79.94 53.08 1.87
N GLN A 355 -78.79 53.75 1.85
CA GLN A 355 -78.68 55.18 2.14
C GLN A 355 -79.39 56.05 1.10
N SER A 356 -79.26 55.71 -0.19
CA SER A 356 -79.96 56.44 -1.28
C SER A 356 -81.47 56.19 -1.30
N ALA A 357 -81.95 55.07 -0.76
CA ALA A 357 -83.36 54.78 -0.55
C ALA A 357 -83.96 55.46 0.70
N GLY A 358 -83.16 56.20 1.49
CA GLY A 358 -83.62 56.92 2.68
C GLY A 358 -83.95 56.02 3.89
N LEU A 359 -83.47 54.77 3.89
CA LEU A 359 -83.68 53.80 4.97
C LEU A 359 -82.53 53.85 5.98
N THR A 360 -82.83 53.61 7.26
CA THR A 360 -81.80 53.55 8.32
C THR A 360 -80.86 52.37 8.08
N ILE A 361 -79.55 52.62 8.04
CA ILE A 361 -78.54 51.58 7.83
C ILE A 361 -78.51 50.64 9.06
N PRO A 362 -78.63 49.31 8.88
CA PRO A 362 -78.53 48.35 9.97
C PRO A 362 -77.17 48.39 10.70
N ASN A 363 -77.17 48.25 12.03
CA ASN A 363 -75.97 48.34 12.88
C ASN A 363 -74.81 47.42 12.45
N PHE A 364 -75.09 46.21 11.94
CA PHE A 364 -74.03 45.29 11.50
C PHE A 364 -73.22 45.79 10.30
N LEU A 365 -73.76 46.75 9.51
CA LEU A 365 -73.04 47.42 8.44
C LEU A 365 -72.31 48.69 8.93
N LEU A 366 -72.52 49.13 10.17
CA LEU A 366 -71.86 50.28 10.79
C LEU A 366 -70.61 49.86 11.58
N GLU A 367 -70.58 48.64 12.11
CA GLU A 367 -69.49 48.14 12.96
C GLU A 367 -68.22 47.72 12.22
N MET A 368 -68.25 47.57 10.89
CA MET A 368 -67.09 47.09 10.11
C MET A 368 -66.04 48.17 9.78
N ASP A 369 -66.27 49.44 10.13
CA ASP A 369 -65.29 50.53 9.90
C ASP A 369 -64.25 50.66 11.05
N ASN A 370 -64.33 49.85 12.12
CA ASN A 370 -63.54 50.03 13.35
C ASN A 370 -62.44 48.98 13.60
N THR A 371 -62.03 48.20 12.60
CA THR A 371 -60.90 47.28 12.73
C THR A 371 -59.85 47.60 11.66
N GLU A 372 -59.04 48.63 11.93
CA GLU A 372 -57.70 48.77 11.34
C GLU A 372 -56.69 47.84 12.06
#